data_AF-A0A821RCK2-F1
#
_entry.id   AF-A0A821RCK2-F1
#
_cell.length_a   1.000
_cell.length_b   1.000
_cell.length_c   1.000
_cell.angle_alpha   90.00
_cell.angle_beta   90.00
_cell.angle_gamma   90.00
#
_symmetry.space_group_name_H-M   'P 1'
#
loop_
_entity.id
_entity.type
_entity.pdbx_description
1 polymer ?
#
loop_
_entity_poly.entity_id
_entity_poly.type
_entity_poly.pdbx_seq_one_letter_code
_entity_poly.pdbx_strand_id
1 'polypeptide(L)'
;MIYKILFNDVLRFCIIYLIFLAGFSQSYFVLFNRNGLQGYLLSIKQCFLGLIEDFNLEYFIEEQHLWIGTLLFVLYVVIITILLLNLLIAMMDDTYTDVKRSATQLWHLERARIVLDIESEISISKRQSSINKYWVDIRGERYLQVEQVDDDVCLYRRNNN
;
A
#
# COMPACT_ATOMS: atom_id res chain seq x y z
N MET A 1 10.24 -7.50 8.32
CA MET A 1 8.88 -7.26 7.78
C MET A 1 8.86 -6.11 6.80
N ILE A 2 9.29 -4.89 7.19
CA ILE A 2 9.38 -3.72 6.29
C ILE A 2 10.16 -4.01 5.00
N TYR A 3 11.32 -4.68 5.07
CA TYR A 3 12.08 -5.04 3.87
C TYR A 3 11.30 -5.94 2.89
N LYS A 4 10.44 -6.85 3.40
CA LYS A 4 9.68 -7.78 2.55
C LYS A 4 8.51 -7.09 1.84
N ILE A 5 7.89 -6.12 2.51
CA ILE A 5 6.83 -5.26 1.95
C ILE A 5 7.45 -4.34 0.90
N LEU A 6 8.47 -3.57 1.30
CA LEU A 6 9.20 -2.65 0.43
C LEU A 6 9.75 -3.36 -0.82
N PHE A 7 10.40 -4.52 -0.67
CA PHE A 7 11.06 -5.19 -1.79
C PHE A 7 10.07 -5.73 -2.83
N ASN A 8 8.92 -6.26 -2.39
CA ASN A 8 7.92 -6.81 -3.30
C ASN A 8 7.22 -5.70 -4.11
N ASP A 9 6.94 -4.57 -3.47
CA ASP A 9 6.22 -3.45 -4.10
C ASP A 9 7.16 -2.67 -5.03
N VAL A 10 8.41 -2.44 -4.58
CA VAL A 10 9.47 -1.82 -5.41
C VAL A 10 9.80 -2.69 -6.61
N LEU A 11 9.84 -4.03 -6.50
CA LEU A 11 10.14 -4.89 -7.64
C LEU A 11 9.08 -4.80 -8.74
N ARG A 12 7.78 -4.84 -8.37
CA ARG A 12 6.68 -4.72 -9.33
C ARG A 12 6.74 -3.37 -10.06
N PHE A 13 7.03 -2.30 -9.32
CA PHE A 13 7.25 -0.99 -9.90
C PHE A 13 8.46 -0.93 -10.83
N CYS A 14 9.61 -1.46 -10.40
CA CYS A 14 10.81 -1.50 -11.22
C CYS A 14 10.57 -2.18 -12.57
N ILE A 15 9.78 -3.26 -12.60
CA ILE A 15 9.42 -3.93 -13.85
C ILE A 15 8.60 -3.01 -14.76
N ILE A 16 7.55 -2.38 -14.23
CA ILE A 16 6.71 -1.45 -15.01
C ILE A 16 7.54 -0.26 -15.50
N TYR A 17 8.38 0.30 -14.64
CA TYR A 17 9.29 1.39 -14.98
C TYR A 17 10.26 1.01 -16.10
N LEU A 18 10.85 -0.18 -16.06
CA LEU A 18 11.77 -0.64 -17.11
C LEU A 18 11.09 -0.76 -18.48
N ILE A 19 9.81 -1.14 -18.53
CA ILE A 19 9.04 -1.19 -19.78
C ILE A 19 8.90 0.21 -20.39
N PHE A 20 8.53 1.20 -19.58
CA PHE A 20 8.44 2.60 -20.04
C PHE A 20 9.81 3.16 -20.40
N LEU A 21 10.83 2.93 -19.58
CA LEU A 21 12.20 3.37 -19.83
C LEU A 21 12.70 2.86 -21.19
N ALA A 22 12.49 1.58 -21.49
CA ALA A 22 12.86 1.00 -22.77
C ALA A 22 12.08 1.63 -23.94
N GLY A 23 10.77 1.82 -23.81
CA GLY A 23 9.93 2.41 -24.87
C GLY A 23 10.29 3.86 -25.19
N PHE A 24 10.49 4.69 -24.17
CA PHE A 24 10.90 6.09 -24.36
C PHE A 24 12.34 6.18 -24.85
N SER A 25 13.26 5.36 -24.33
CA SER A 25 14.64 5.30 -24.83
C SER A 25 14.71 4.92 -26.31
N GLN A 26 13.90 3.95 -26.76
CA GLN A 26 13.81 3.59 -28.18
C GLN A 26 13.30 4.76 -29.03
N SER A 27 12.29 5.49 -28.53
CA SER A 27 11.72 6.65 -29.22
C SER A 27 12.74 7.77 -29.38
N TYR A 28 13.53 8.08 -28.34
CA TYR A 28 14.62 9.04 -28.43
C TYR A 28 15.76 8.57 -29.33
N PHE A 29 16.12 7.28 -29.28
CA PHE A 29 17.14 6.71 -30.14
C PHE A 29 16.82 6.92 -31.63
N VAL A 30 15.54 6.71 -32.01
CA VAL A 30 15.04 6.97 -33.37
C VAL A 30 14.99 8.48 -33.65
N LEU A 31 14.47 9.28 -32.73
CA LEU A 31 14.31 10.73 -32.93
C LEU A 31 15.63 11.44 -33.16
N PHE A 32 16.67 11.03 -32.43
CA PHE A 32 18.02 11.60 -32.53
C PHE A 32 18.90 10.91 -33.57
N ASN A 33 18.32 9.99 -34.37
CA ASN A 33 19.01 9.25 -35.42
C ASN A 33 20.39 8.71 -34.98
N ARG A 34 20.48 8.23 -33.74
CA ARG A 34 21.74 7.77 -33.16
C ARG A 34 22.05 6.38 -33.73
N ASN A 35 23.33 6.09 -33.95
CA ASN A 35 23.76 4.80 -34.49
C ASN A 35 24.51 3.98 -33.45
N GLY A 36 24.28 2.66 -33.50
CA GLY A 36 24.98 1.68 -32.68
C GLY A 36 24.52 1.58 -31.23
N LEU A 37 25.11 0.61 -30.51
CA LEU A 37 24.77 0.29 -29.12
C LEU A 37 25.06 1.47 -28.17
N GLN A 38 26.13 2.22 -28.43
CA GLN A 38 26.51 3.38 -27.63
C GLN A 38 25.46 4.50 -27.70
N GLY A 39 24.84 4.72 -28.86
CA GLY A 39 23.74 5.67 -29.02
C GLY A 39 22.48 5.26 -28.26
N TYR A 40 22.17 3.97 -28.25
CA TYR A 40 21.06 3.42 -27.47
C TYR A 40 21.30 3.56 -25.97
N LEU A 41 22.50 3.22 -25.48
CA LEU A 41 22.88 3.42 -24.07
C LEU A 41 22.83 4.90 -23.66
N LEU A 42 23.22 5.82 -24.55
CA LEU A 42 23.10 7.25 -24.30
C LEU A 42 21.63 7.68 -24.15
N SER A 43 20.74 7.12 -24.98
CA SER A 43 19.29 7.38 -24.90
C SER A 43 18.69 6.86 -23.59
N ILE A 44 19.10 5.66 -23.15
CA ILE A 44 18.74 5.12 -21.83
C ILE A 44 19.25 6.06 -20.73
N LYS A 45 20.52 6.48 -20.81
CA LYS A 45 21.13 7.37 -19.82
C LYS A 45 20.38 8.69 -19.72
N GLN A 46 19.98 9.28 -20.85
CA GLN A 46 19.22 10.53 -20.86
C GLN A 46 17.83 10.35 -20.22
N CYS A 47 17.08 9.31 -20.58
CA CYS A 47 15.81 9.01 -19.91
C CYS A 47 15.99 8.78 -18.40
N PHE A 48 17.04 8.05 -18.00
CA PHE A 48 17.31 7.74 -16.60
C PHE A 48 17.72 8.97 -15.78
N LEU A 49 18.66 9.79 -16.27
CA LEU A 49 18.99 11.08 -15.65
C LEU A 49 17.77 12.00 -15.58
N GLY A 50 16.85 11.75 -16.49
CA GLY A 50 15.60 12.42 -16.52
C GLY A 50 14.67 12.25 -15.34
N LEU A 51 14.75 11.10 -14.70
CA LEU A 51 14.11 10.83 -13.42
C LEU A 51 14.64 11.76 -12.31
N ILE A 52 15.92 12.13 -12.40
CA ILE A 52 16.65 12.92 -11.39
C ILE A 52 16.50 14.42 -11.67
N GLU A 53 15.76 14.80 -12.72
CA GLU A 53 15.58 16.20 -13.17
C GLU A 53 16.89 16.86 -13.68
N ASP A 54 17.96 16.07 -13.89
CA ASP A 54 19.22 16.54 -14.51
C ASP A 54 19.17 16.32 -16.04
N PHE A 55 18.18 16.96 -16.66
CA PHE A 55 17.99 16.88 -18.10
C PHE A 55 18.68 18.03 -18.81
N ASN A 56 19.70 17.69 -19.59
CA ASN A 56 20.41 18.64 -20.42
C ASN A 56 19.60 18.94 -21.70
N LEU A 57 18.82 20.01 -21.67
CA LEU A 57 18.07 20.53 -22.83
C LEU A 57 18.99 20.86 -24.01
N GLU A 58 20.27 21.12 -23.76
CA GLU A 58 21.28 21.41 -24.79
C GLU A 58 21.48 20.25 -25.78
N TYR A 59 21.25 19.00 -25.37
CA TYR A 59 21.25 17.83 -26.28
C TYR A 59 20.12 17.84 -27.31
N PHE A 60 19.06 18.60 -27.08
CA PHE A 60 17.89 18.69 -27.97
C PHE A 60 17.97 19.87 -28.94
N ILE A 61 18.75 20.91 -28.60
CA ILE A 61 18.83 22.16 -29.37
C ILE A 61 19.60 21.97 -30.69
N GLU A 62 20.48 20.97 -30.78
CA GLU A 62 21.29 20.71 -31.97
C GLU A 62 20.52 19.99 -33.11
N GLU A 63 19.30 19.50 -32.89
CA GLU A 63 18.63 18.57 -33.81
C GLU A 63 17.34 19.12 -34.44
N GLN A 64 17.04 18.70 -35.68
CA GLN A 64 16.00 19.25 -36.57
C GLN A 64 14.53 19.16 -36.06
N HIS A 65 14.26 18.44 -34.97
CA HIS A 65 12.92 18.17 -34.46
C HIS A 65 12.73 18.51 -32.98
N LEU A 66 13.07 19.75 -32.61
CA LEU A 66 12.96 20.29 -31.24
C LEU A 66 11.56 20.07 -30.62
N TRP A 67 10.50 20.41 -31.34
CA TRP A 67 9.12 20.35 -30.86
C TRP A 67 8.64 18.94 -30.47
N ILE A 68 8.98 17.92 -31.27
CA ILE A 68 8.61 16.53 -31.01
C ILE A 68 9.38 15.97 -29.80
N GLY A 69 10.67 16.29 -29.70
CA GLY A 69 11.49 15.91 -28.55
C GLY A 69 10.98 16.50 -27.24
N THR A 70 10.66 17.80 -27.23
CA THR A 70 10.09 18.47 -26.06
C THR A 70 8.72 17.91 -25.67
N LEU A 71 7.86 17.59 -26.64
CA LEU A 71 6.55 16.98 -26.34
C LEU A 71 6.71 15.59 -25.71
N LEU A 72 7.56 14.75 -26.30
CA LEU A 72 7.81 13.39 -25.82
C LEU A 72 8.42 13.40 -24.41
N PHE A 73 9.23 14.41 -24.12
CA PHE A 73 9.80 14.68 -22.82
C PHE A 73 8.75 15.04 -21.77
N VAL A 74 7.90 16.03 -22.04
CA VAL A 74 6.84 16.43 -21.12
C VAL A 74 5.92 15.25 -20.83
N LEU A 75 5.57 14.49 -21.87
CA LEU A 75 4.75 13.29 -21.74
C LEU A 75 5.44 12.20 -20.90
N TYR A 76 6.75 11.99 -21.10
CA TYR A 76 7.55 11.07 -20.28
C TYR A 76 7.54 11.46 -18.80
N VAL A 77 7.83 12.73 -18.50
CA VAL A 77 7.87 13.24 -17.12
C VAL A 77 6.51 13.06 -16.45
N VAL A 78 5.40 13.46 -17.10
CA VAL A 78 4.06 13.30 -16.54
C VAL A 78 3.72 11.84 -16.25
N ILE A 79 4.00 10.93 -17.19
CA ILE A 79 3.73 9.49 -17.00
C ILE A 79 4.57 8.93 -15.85
N ILE A 80 5.86 9.23 -15.82
CA ILE A 80 6.76 8.75 -14.75
C ILE A 80 6.36 9.33 -13.40
N THR A 81 5.96 10.59 -13.30
CA THR A 81 5.46 11.19 -12.06
C THR A 81 4.20 10.48 -11.57
N ILE A 82 3.23 10.18 -12.46
CA ILE A 82 2.02 9.41 -12.09
C ILE A 82 2.40 8.00 -11.63
N LEU A 83 3.32 7.33 -12.31
CA LEU A 83 3.80 6.01 -11.93
C LEU A 83 4.50 6.01 -10.56
N LEU A 84 5.37 6.99 -10.31
CA LEU A 84 6.06 7.16 -9.03
C LEU A 84 5.08 7.47 -7.90
N LEU A 85 4.07 8.31 -8.17
CA LEU A 85 3.00 8.60 -7.22
C LEU A 85 2.20 7.34 -6.88
N ASN A 86 1.86 6.53 -7.89
CA ASN A 86 1.15 5.27 -7.70
C ASN A 86 1.95 4.25 -6.87
N LEU A 87 3.28 4.24 -6.98
CA LEU A 87 4.15 3.43 -6.12
C LEU A 87 4.14 3.95 -4.66
N LEU A 88 4.28 5.26 -4.48
CA LEU A 88 4.31 5.88 -3.16
C LEU A 88 3.00 5.64 -2.41
N ILE A 89 1.87 5.75 -3.10
CA ILE A 89 0.54 5.51 -2.54
C ILE A 89 0.32 4.03 -2.23
N ALA A 90 0.66 3.12 -3.15
CA ALA A 90 0.47 1.68 -2.94
C ALA A 90 1.25 1.15 -1.73
N MET A 91 2.51 1.57 -1.57
CA MET A 91 3.32 1.17 -0.42
C MET A 91 2.80 1.75 0.90
N MET A 92 2.28 2.99 0.86
CA MET A 92 1.67 3.61 2.02
C MET A 92 0.35 2.90 2.40
N ASP A 93 -0.44 2.42 1.45
CA ASP A 93 -1.69 1.70 1.72
C ASP A 93 -1.45 0.32 2.35
N ASP A 94 -0.52 -0.47 1.80
CA ASP A 94 -0.20 -1.81 2.33
C ASP A 94 0.41 -1.72 3.74
N THR A 95 1.33 -0.79 3.98
CA THR A 95 1.88 -0.57 5.32
C THR A 95 0.84 0.01 6.29
N TYR A 96 -0.04 0.90 5.83
CA TYR A 96 -1.10 1.47 6.65
C TYR A 96 -2.12 0.41 7.09
N THR A 97 -2.54 -0.47 6.19
CA THR A 97 -3.48 -1.56 6.51
C THR A 97 -2.87 -2.57 7.47
N ASP A 98 -1.58 -2.92 7.30
CA ASP A 98 -0.87 -3.82 8.20
C ASP A 98 -0.65 -3.22 9.60
N VAL A 99 -0.28 -1.95 9.68
CA VAL A 99 -0.15 -1.22 10.95
C VAL A 99 -1.50 -1.13 11.65
N LYS A 100 -2.57 -0.82 10.92
CA LYS A 100 -3.94 -0.76 11.45
C LYS A 100 -4.40 -2.10 12.00
N ARG A 101 -4.16 -3.20 11.28
CA ARG A 101 -4.51 -4.57 11.72
C ARG A 101 -3.73 -4.95 12.98
N SER A 102 -2.43 -4.71 12.98
CA SER A 102 -1.54 -4.99 14.12
C SER A 102 -1.92 -4.16 15.35
N ALA A 103 -2.26 -2.88 15.18
CA ALA A 103 -2.71 -2.00 16.26
C ALA A 103 -4.03 -2.47 16.88
N THR A 104 -4.97 -2.97 16.07
CA THR A 104 -6.25 -3.51 16.57
C THR A 104 -6.01 -4.76 17.42
N GLN A 105 -5.16 -5.67 16.94
CA GLN A 105 -4.79 -6.88 17.69
C GLN A 105 -4.07 -6.53 19.01
N LEU A 106 -3.14 -5.59 18.96
CA LEU A 106 -2.41 -5.13 20.14
C LEU A 106 -3.34 -4.44 21.15
N TRP A 107 -4.30 -3.64 20.67
CA TRP A 107 -5.33 -3.03 21.50
C TRP A 107 -6.17 -4.08 22.24
N HIS A 108 -6.61 -5.14 21.57
CA HIS A 108 -7.35 -6.22 22.22
C HIS A 108 -6.49 -6.97 23.26
N LEU A 109 -5.21 -7.19 22.96
CA LEU A 109 -4.26 -7.83 23.88
C LEU A 109 -4.04 -6.98 25.13
N GLU A 110 -3.74 -5.69 24.97
CA GLU A 110 -3.53 -4.80 26.12
C GLU A 110 -4.80 -4.64 26.94
N ARG A 111 -5.97 -4.56 26.30
CA ARG A 111 -7.24 -4.60 27.03
C ARG A 111 -7.41 -5.88 27.83
N ALA A 112 -7.13 -7.04 27.24
CA ALA A 112 -7.22 -8.32 27.95
C ALA A 112 -6.22 -8.39 29.11
N ARG A 113 -5.00 -7.88 28.93
CA ARG A 113 -3.98 -7.80 29.98
C ARG A 113 -4.46 -6.95 31.15
N ILE A 114 -4.97 -5.75 30.90
CA ILE A 114 -5.49 -4.86 31.95
C ILE A 114 -6.66 -5.52 32.69
N VAL A 115 -7.59 -6.16 31.97
CA VAL A 115 -8.72 -6.86 32.59
C VAL A 115 -8.25 -8.00 33.50
N LEU A 116 -7.29 -8.81 33.04
CA LEU A 116 -6.74 -9.90 33.85
C LEU A 116 -5.97 -9.40 35.07
N ASP A 117 -5.26 -8.29 34.94
CA ASP A 117 -4.53 -7.65 36.03
C ASP A 117 -5.50 -7.18 37.12
N ILE A 118 -6.55 -6.46 36.72
CA ILE A 118 -7.65 -6.05 37.61
C ILE A 118 -8.34 -7.28 38.24
N GLU A 119 -8.62 -8.34 37.47
CA GLU A 119 -9.23 -9.56 38.00
C GLU A 119 -8.36 -10.25 39.06
N SER A 120 -7.03 -10.15 38.91
CA SER A 120 -6.08 -10.75 39.85
C SER A 120 -6.06 -10.04 41.22
N GLU A 121 -6.38 -8.74 41.24
CA GLU A 121 -6.47 -7.94 42.46
C GLU A 121 -7.82 -8.10 43.20
N ILE A 122 -8.84 -8.67 42.54
CA ILE A 122 -10.18 -8.85 43.13
C ILE A 122 -10.24 -10.11 44.00
N SER A 123 -10.94 -10.04 45.15
CA SER A 123 -11.15 -11.20 46.01
C SER A 123 -11.97 -12.31 45.34
N ILE A 124 -11.61 -13.57 45.63
CA ILE A 124 -12.18 -14.78 45.02
C ILE A 124 -13.72 -14.78 45.09
N SER A 125 -14.32 -14.35 46.22
CA SER A 125 -15.77 -14.30 46.41
C SER A 125 -16.46 -13.31 45.47
N LYS A 126 -15.87 -12.12 45.25
CA LYS A 126 -16.42 -11.13 44.32
C LYS A 126 -16.29 -11.61 42.88
N ARG A 127 -15.14 -12.18 42.51
CA ARG A 127 -14.90 -12.76 41.19
C ARG A 127 -15.92 -13.85 40.85
N GLN A 128 -16.18 -14.77 41.77
CA GLN A 128 -17.16 -15.84 41.56
C GLN A 128 -18.57 -15.31 41.35
N SER A 129 -18.96 -14.24 42.07
CA SER A 129 -20.27 -13.60 41.89
C SER A 129 -20.42 -12.94 40.52
N SER A 130 -19.37 -12.26 40.04
CA SER A 130 -19.35 -11.61 38.72
C SER A 130 -19.37 -12.63 37.58
N ILE A 131 -18.63 -13.74 37.73
CA ILE A 131 -18.62 -14.85 36.79
C ILE A 131 -20.03 -15.45 36.71
N ASN A 132 -20.58 -15.92 37.84
CA ASN A 132 -21.87 -16.62 37.89
C ASN A 132 -23.06 -15.81 37.36
N LYS A 133 -22.95 -14.48 37.26
CA LYS A 133 -24.00 -13.62 36.68
C LYS A 133 -24.32 -13.94 35.21
N TYR A 134 -23.35 -14.43 34.44
CA TYR A 134 -23.49 -14.65 33.00
C TYR A 134 -23.51 -16.14 32.60
N TRP A 135 -23.35 -17.06 33.56
CA TRP A 135 -23.40 -18.50 33.30
C TRP A 135 -24.81 -19.06 33.49
N VAL A 136 -25.17 -20.00 32.62
CA VAL A 136 -26.42 -20.77 32.69
C VAL A 136 -26.08 -22.25 32.63
N ASP A 137 -26.65 -23.03 33.56
CA ASP A 137 -26.49 -24.47 33.60
C ASP A 137 -27.66 -25.15 32.87
N ILE A 138 -27.39 -25.89 31.80
CA ILE A 138 -28.40 -26.62 31.03
C ILE A 138 -28.01 -28.09 30.98
N ARG A 139 -28.87 -28.96 31.53
CA ARG A 139 -28.65 -30.43 31.57
C ARG A 139 -27.31 -30.85 32.21
N GLY A 140 -26.81 -30.08 33.17
CA GLY A 140 -25.56 -30.35 33.89
C GLY A 140 -24.30 -29.76 33.25
N GLU A 141 -24.40 -29.12 32.09
CA GLU A 141 -23.29 -28.44 31.41
C GLU A 141 -23.39 -26.91 31.56
N ARG A 142 -22.22 -26.25 31.64
CA ARG A 142 -22.10 -24.79 31.84
C ARG A 142 -22.02 -24.05 30.50
N TYR A 143 -22.91 -23.09 30.29
CA TYR A 143 -22.94 -22.24 29.10
C TYR A 143 -22.79 -20.76 29.46
N LEU A 144 -22.08 -20.01 28.62
CA LEU A 144 -22.00 -18.56 28.70
C LEU A 144 -23.13 -17.94 27.87
N GLN A 145 -23.97 -17.13 28.49
CA GLN A 145 -25.01 -16.40 27.77
C GLN A 145 -24.38 -15.23 27.01
N VAL A 146 -24.54 -15.22 25.70
CA VAL A 146 -24.11 -14.11 24.83
C VAL A 146 -25.31 -13.64 24.03
N GLU A 147 -25.64 -12.35 24.14
CA GLU A 147 -26.62 -11.72 23.27
C GLU A 147 -25.90 -11.28 21.99
N GLN A 148 -26.27 -11.89 20.86
CA GLN A 148 -25.78 -11.50 19.55
C GLN A 148 -26.84 -10.60 18.90
N VAL A 149 -26.47 -9.35 18.66
CA VAL A 149 -27.30 -8.42 17.89
C VAL A 149 -26.84 -8.52 16.43
N ASP A 150 -27.63 -9.21 15.60
CA ASP A 150 -27.40 -9.24 14.15
C ASP A 150 -28.13 -8.06 13.50
N ASP A 151 -27.37 -7.04 13.12
CA ASP A 151 -27.90 -5.80 12.50
C ASP A 151 -28.67 -6.07 11.19
N ASP A 152 -28.30 -7.12 10.45
CA ASP A 152 -28.93 -7.51 9.18
C ASP A 152 -30.38 -7.98 9.34
N VAL A 153 -30.71 -8.62 10.47
CA VAL A 153 -32.07 -9.12 10.77
C VAL A 153 -32.98 -7.97 11.22
N CYS A 154 -32.42 -6.96 11.91
CA CYS A 154 -33.15 -5.78 12.35
C CYS A 154 -33.60 -4.88 11.18
N LEU A 155 -32.81 -4.80 10.10
CA LEU A 155 -33.17 -4.02 8.91
C LEU A 155 -34.31 -4.65 8.10
N TYR A 156 -34.38 -5.98 8.02
CA TYR A 156 -35.46 -6.68 7.32
C TYR A 156 -36.83 -6.45 7.98
N ARG A 157 -36.87 -6.34 9.30
CA ARG A 157 -38.10 -6.08 10.06
C ARG A 157 -38.58 -4.62 9.98
N ARG A 158 -37.66 -3.68 9.69
CA ARG A 158 -37.96 -2.25 9.58
C ARG A 158 -38.48 -1.85 8.20
N ASN A 159 -38.15 -2.60 7.15
CA ASN A 159 -38.63 -2.36 5.78
C ASN A 159 -39.96 -3.08 5.44
N ASN A 160 -40.43 -3.98 6.31
CA ASN A 160 -41.67 -4.76 6.11
C ASN A 160 -42.80 -4.39 7.09
N ASN A 161 -42.67 -3.24 7.78
CA ASN A 161 -43.70 -2.60 8.61
C ASN A 161 -43.86 -1.15 8.16
#